data_AF-A0A0F9KN54-F1
#
_entry.id   AF-A0A0F9KN54-F1
#
_cell.length_a   1.000
_cell.length_b   1.000
_cell.length_c   1.000
_cell.angle_alpha   90.00
_cell.angle_beta   90.00
_cell.angle_gamma   90.00
#
_symmetry.space_group_name_H-M   'P 1'
#
loop_
_entity.id
_entity.type
_entity.pdbx_description
1 polymer ?
#
loop_
_entity_poly.entity_id
_entity_poly.type
_entity_poly.pdbx_seq_one_letter_code
_entity_poly.pdbx_strand_id
1 'polypeptide(L)'
;MLSSEQLLEYATREHTAEFKSAVKQDRTANPAKDAGASLAAITSSFQKAGKKIFLGNGDADFTSVLLTGNTIFTEVELSSWSDDYVSSLPDSAFAYLSEDKKTRHFPYKDEKGKVDGTHLRIGLSCLKNTNIPADAKRMALKVLLAAAQADGIATTAELANINELIEYSDVNDYSEDTFADVQSQDNLESMTVVLSGTPIKWESLGYALRVESELMKPGVYQGIDGRKCRWSDAVLSKYFKTLLGKPTKMFHLKEAEFKKDLPLKAGKINGFITHLAEINGRIFYKSLVFPQADQALVKSGNYKESMEARVGLSKSDASGVHDVKVWSGLGLAYTDTPAVGTEGVVTDPVALARKLNMPDPPSGNPPA
;
A
#
# COMPACT_ATOMS: atom_id res chain seq x y z
N MET A 1 3.74 -20.18 -21.55
CA MET A 1 2.72 -20.58 -22.53
C MET A 1 2.82 -22.07 -22.71
N LEU A 2 1.74 -22.81 -22.43
CA LEU A 2 1.68 -24.23 -22.77
C LEU A 2 1.54 -24.37 -24.29
N SER A 3 2.21 -25.35 -24.88
CA SER A 3 2.06 -25.66 -26.30
C SER A 3 0.65 -26.21 -26.59
N SER A 4 0.22 -26.11 -27.84
CA SER A 4 -1.05 -26.68 -28.30
C SER A 4 -1.15 -28.20 -28.07
N GLU A 5 -0.01 -28.91 -28.01
CA GLU A 5 0.03 -30.33 -27.65
C GLU A 5 -0.22 -30.56 -26.15
N GLN A 6 0.35 -29.72 -25.28
CA GLN A 6 0.11 -29.78 -23.82
C GLN A 6 -1.36 -29.47 -23.46
N LEU A 7 -2.02 -28.62 -24.24
CA LEU A 7 -3.46 -28.34 -24.08
C LEU A 7 -4.34 -29.51 -24.55
N LEU A 8 -3.88 -30.30 -25.52
CA LEU A 8 -4.62 -31.44 -26.07
C LEU A 8 -4.62 -32.65 -25.13
N GLU A 9 -3.60 -32.77 -24.28
CA GLU A 9 -3.43 -33.84 -23.30
C GLU A 9 -4.29 -33.62 -22.04
N TYR A 10 -4.74 -32.39 -21.77
CA TYR A 10 -5.37 -31.98 -20.50
C TYR A 10 -6.92 -32.07 -20.47
N ALA A 11 -7.59 -32.51 -21.54
CA ALA A 11 -9.06 -32.51 -21.62
C ALA A 11 -9.68 -33.92 -21.44
N THR A 12 -10.56 -34.08 -20.43
CA THR A 12 -11.25 -35.35 -20.09
C THR A 12 -12.56 -35.59 -20.87
N ARG A 13 -13.10 -36.82 -20.73
CA ARG A 13 -13.68 -37.70 -21.78
C ARG A 13 -15.06 -37.38 -22.36
N GLU A 14 -15.83 -36.42 -21.87
CA GLU A 14 -17.17 -36.16 -22.44
C GLU A 14 -17.23 -35.02 -23.47
N HIS A 15 -16.32 -34.04 -23.41
CA HIS A 15 -16.22 -32.98 -24.42
C HIS A 15 -14.99 -33.11 -25.33
N THR A 16 -14.12 -34.09 -25.08
CA THR A 16 -12.91 -34.29 -25.89
C THR A 16 -13.23 -34.75 -27.31
N ALA A 17 -14.29 -35.52 -27.53
CA ALA A 17 -14.60 -36.06 -28.86
C ALA A 17 -15.05 -34.96 -29.82
N GLU A 18 -15.95 -34.07 -29.38
CA GLU A 18 -16.41 -32.93 -30.19
C GLU A 18 -15.29 -31.92 -30.42
N PHE A 19 -14.51 -31.59 -29.38
CA PHE A 19 -13.38 -30.67 -29.52
C PHE A 19 -12.26 -31.25 -30.41
N LYS A 20 -11.87 -32.52 -30.21
CA LYS A 20 -10.89 -33.19 -31.08
C LYS A 20 -11.40 -33.32 -32.51
N SER A 21 -12.69 -33.57 -32.71
CA SER A 21 -13.30 -33.60 -34.05
C SER A 21 -13.26 -32.23 -34.72
N ALA A 22 -13.62 -31.16 -34.00
CA ALA A 22 -13.59 -29.78 -34.51
C ALA A 22 -12.16 -29.31 -34.85
N VAL A 23 -11.19 -29.58 -33.97
CA VAL A 23 -9.76 -29.29 -34.22
C VAL A 23 -9.25 -30.09 -35.42
N LYS A 24 -9.61 -31.37 -35.53
CA LYS A 24 -9.20 -32.23 -36.65
C LYS A 24 -9.82 -31.73 -37.95
N GLN A 25 -11.10 -31.39 -37.96
CA GLN A 25 -11.83 -30.89 -39.13
C GLN A 25 -11.25 -29.56 -39.64
N ASP A 26 -10.98 -28.59 -38.76
CA ASP A 26 -10.38 -27.30 -39.13
C ASP A 26 -8.96 -27.47 -39.69
N ARG A 27 -8.15 -28.36 -39.10
CA ARG A 27 -6.80 -28.66 -39.60
C ARG A 27 -6.80 -29.35 -40.97
N THR A 28 -7.76 -30.23 -41.26
CA THR A 28 -7.96 -30.77 -42.62
C THR A 28 -8.43 -29.71 -43.61
N ALA A 29 -9.28 -28.78 -43.18
CA ALA A 29 -9.80 -27.73 -44.05
C ALA A 29 -8.77 -26.63 -44.33
N ASN A 30 -7.85 -26.37 -43.39
CA ASN A 30 -6.89 -25.26 -43.45
C ASN A 30 -5.46 -25.68 -43.02
N PRO A 31 -4.77 -26.54 -43.79
CA PRO A 31 -3.48 -27.11 -43.39
C PRO A 31 -2.31 -26.12 -43.32
N ALA A 32 -2.45 -24.90 -43.84
CA ALA A 32 -1.38 -23.90 -43.94
C ALA A 32 -1.49 -22.74 -42.92
N LYS A 33 -2.46 -22.75 -42.00
CA LYS A 33 -2.64 -21.67 -41.01
C LYS A 33 -1.78 -21.91 -39.76
N ASP A 34 -1.24 -20.80 -39.25
CA ASP A 34 -0.66 -20.67 -37.91
C ASP A 34 -1.61 -21.30 -36.85
N ALA A 35 -1.04 -22.14 -35.97
CA ALA A 35 -1.75 -22.80 -34.88
C ALA A 35 -2.53 -21.82 -33.98
N GLY A 36 -2.05 -20.58 -33.81
CA GLY A 36 -2.73 -19.52 -33.08
C GLY A 36 -4.02 -19.04 -33.76
N ALA A 37 -4.05 -18.99 -35.10
CA ALA A 37 -5.23 -18.58 -35.86
C ALA A 37 -6.34 -19.66 -35.83
N SER A 38 -5.97 -20.94 -35.76
CA SER A 38 -6.93 -22.05 -35.61
C SER A 38 -7.56 -22.05 -34.21
N LEU A 39 -6.77 -21.80 -33.16
CA LEU A 39 -7.29 -21.73 -31.78
C LEU A 39 -8.27 -20.56 -31.60
N ALA A 40 -8.00 -19.40 -32.19
CA ALA A 40 -8.89 -18.25 -32.16
C ALA A 40 -10.24 -18.51 -32.88
N ALA A 41 -10.20 -19.24 -33.99
CA ALA A 41 -11.41 -19.61 -34.74
C ALA A 41 -12.28 -20.62 -33.97
N ILE A 42 -11.66 -21.62 -33.34
CA ILE A 42 -12.35 -22.60 -32.49
C ILE A 42 -12.92 -21.91 -31.25
N THR A 43 -12.17 -21.01 -30.62
CA THR A 43 -12.66 -20.23 -29.48
C THR A 43 -13.89 -19.39 -29.85
N SER A 44 -13.84 -18.73 -31.01
CA SER A 44 -14.95 -17.91 -31.50
C SER A 44 -16.22 -18.73 -31.80
N SER A 45 -16.09 -19.99 -32.23
CA SER A 45 -17.25 -20.84 -32.51
C SER A 45 -17.96 -21.32 -31.24
N PHE A 46 -17.20 -21.66 -30.20
CA PHE A 46 -17.76 -22.00 -28.87
C PHE A 46 -18.45 -20.79 -28.21
N GLN A 47 -17.85 -19.59 -28.32
CA GLN A 47 -18.46 -18.36 -27.82
C GLN A 47 -19.76 -18.01 -28.55
N LYS A 48 -19.80 -18.09 -29.89
CA LYS A 48 -21.03 -17.85 -30.67
C LYS A 48 -22.14 -18.84 -30.32
N ALA A 49 -21.79 -20.06 -29.93
CA ALA A 49 -22.74 -21.08 -29.51
C ALA A 49 -23.23 -20.89 -28.06
N GLY A 50 -22.73 -19.88 -27.32
CA GLY A 50 -23.06 -19.66 -25.92
C GLY A 50 -22.59 -20.80 -24.99
N LYS A 51 -21.65 -21.64 -25.44
CA LYS A 51 -21.17 -22.80 -24.68
C LYS A 51 -19.97 -22.39 -23.84
N LYS A 52 -20.07 -22.53 -22.51
CA LYS A 52 -18.93 -22.43 -21.59
C LYS A 52 -18.06 -23.68 -21.73
N ILE A 53 -16.74 -23.50 -21.77
CA ILE A 53 -15.78 -24.61 -21.72
C ILE A 53 -15.42 -24.83 -20.26
N PHE A 54 -15.74 -26.00 -19.73
CA PHE A 54 -15.36 -26.42 -18.40
C PHE A 54 -14.13 -27.33 -18.50
N LEU A 55 -13.05 -26.95 -17.83
CA LEU A 55 -11.90 -27.82 -17.64
C LEU A 55 -12.00 -28.43 -16.24
N GLY A 56 -12.22 -29.74 -16.17
CA GLY A 56 -12.36 -30.48 -14.92
C GLY A 56 -11.19 -31.44 -14.72
N ASN A 57 -10.65 -31.45 -13.50
CA ASN A 57 -9.56 -32.33 -13.09
C ASN A 57 -10.07 -33.43 -12.17
N GLY A 58 -10.98 -34.28 -12.67
CA GLY A 58 -11.37 -35.56 -12.04
C GLY A 58 -12.19 -35.52 -10.75
N ASP A 59 -12.05 -34.50 -9.91
CA ASP A 59 -12.73 -34.39 -8.61
C ASP A 59 -13.33 -32.98 -8.47
N ALA A 60 -14.66 -32.86 -8.65
CA ALA A 60 -15.57 -31.73 -8.35
C ALA A 60 -15.19 -30.27 -8.70
N ASP A 61 -13.99 -29.98 -9.17
CA ASP A 61 -13.48 -28.65 -9.48
C ASP A 61 -13.80 -28.31 -10.94
N PHE A 62 -14.80 -27.46 -11.14
CA PHE A 62 -15.09 -26.88 -12.44
C PHE A 62 -14.34 -25.57 -12.59
N THR A 63 -13.29 -25.57 -13.41
CA THR A 63 -12.66 -24.33 -13.84
C THR A 63 -13.40 -23.82 -15.06
N SER A 64 -14.10 -22.69 -14.93
CA SER A 64 -14.67 -22.02 -16.09
C SER A 64 -13.58 -21.20 -16.78
N VAL A 65 -13.34 -21.50 -18.05
CA VAL A 65 -12.32 -20.77 -18.82
C VAL A 65 -13.03 -19.78 -19.72
N LEU A 66 -12.87 -18.49 -19.41
CA LEU A 66 -13.32 -17.40 -20.28
C LEU A 66 -12.16 -17.01 -21.19
N LEU A 67 -12.31 -17.33 -22.48
CA LEU A 67 -11.34 -16.94 -23.50
C LEU A 67 -11.76 -15.60 -24.09
N THR A 68 -11.03 -14.51 -23.84
CA THR A 68 -11.27 -13.22 -24.50
C THR A 68 -10.02 -12.80 -25.27
N GLY A 69 -10.03 -13.05 -26.59
CA GLY A 69 -8.88 -12.83 -27.47
C GLY A 69 -7.76 -13.85 -27.23
N ASN A 70 -6.53 -13.38 -27.03
CA ASN A 70 -5.34 -14.21 -26.77
C ASN A 70 -5.12 -14.49 -25.27
N THR A 71 -6.03 -14.08 -24.40
CA THR A 71 -5.89 -14.19 -22.95
C THR A 71 -6.86 -15.23 -22.40
N ILE A 72 -6.33 -16.18 -21.64
CA ILE A 72 -7.09 -17.21 -20.94
C ILE A 72 -7.38 -16.68 -19.53
N PHE A 73 -8.64 -16.36 -19.24
CA PHE A 73 -9.07 -16.07 -17.89
C PHE A 73 -9.59 -17.36 -17.27
N THR A 74 -8.88 -17.81 -16.24
CA THR A 74 -9.28 -18.93 -15.41
C THR A 74 -10.15 -18.38 -14.29
N GLU A 75 -11.46 -18.38 -14.48
CA GLU A 75 -12.39 -18.07 -13.39
C GLU A 75 -12.55 -19.36 -12.60
N VAL A 76 -11.69 -19.49 -11.58
CA VAL A 76 -11.86 -20.47 -10.52
C VAL A 76 -13.09 -20.00 -9.75
N GLU A 77 -14.23 -20.69 -9.92
CA GLU A 77 -15.28 -20.61 -8.91
C GLU A 77 -14.64 -21.10 -7.63
N LEU A 78 -14.22 -20.16 -6.79
CA LEU A 78 -13.73 -20.45 -5.45
C LEU A 78 -14.93 -21.05 -4.74
N SER A 79 -14.97 -22.38 -4.64
CA SER A 79 -16.00 -23.08 -3.89
C SER A 79 -16.00 -22.49 -2.49
N SER A 80 -17.05 -21.74 -2.14
CA SER A 80 -17.28 -21.35 -0.76
C SER A 80 -17.37 -22.63 0.05
N TRP A 81 -16.55 -22.79 1.08
CA TRP A 81 -16.63 -23.94 1.95
C TRP A 81 -18.03 -24.04 2.54
N SER A 82 -18.68 -25.20 2.39
CA SER A 82 -19.96 -25.41 3.07
C SER A 82 -19.74 -25.50 4.58
N ASP A 83 -20.74 -25.06 5.35
CA ASP A 83 -20.69 -25.17 6.82
C ASP A 83 -20.52 -26.63 7.27
N ASP A 84 -21.13 -27.57 6.54
CA ASP A 84 -21.00 -29.01 6.79
C ASP A 84 -19.54 -29.48 6.62
N TYR A 85 -18.87 -29.05 5.55
CA TYR A 85 -17.47 -29.37 5.30
C TYR A 85 -16.55 -28.77 6.38
N VAL A 86 -16.74 -27.48 6.70
CA VAL A 86 -15.96 -26.81 7.76
C VAL A 86 -16.18 -27.48 9.13
N SER A 87 -17.39 -27.97 9.38
CA SER A 87 -17.74 -28.62 10.64
C SER A 87 -17.17 -30.04 10.76
N SER A 88 -16.99 -30.76 9.64
CA SER A 88 -16.44 -32.13 9.64
C SER A 88 -14.93 -32.18 9.88
N LEU A 89 -14.21 -31.09 9.59
CA LEU A 89 -12.77 -31.02 9.72
C LEU A 89 -12.29 -30.89 11.19
N PRO A 90 -11.15 -31.53 11.54
CA PRO A 90 -10.54 -31.33 12.85
C PRO A 90 -9.91 -29.93 12.96
N ASP A 91 -9.79 -29.41 14.18
CA ASP A 91 -9.20 -28.08 14.44
C ASP A 91 -7.80 -27.90 13.81
N SER A 92 -7.01 -28.97 13.72
CA SER A 92 -5.66 -28.95 13.11
C SER A 92 -5.65 -28.70 11.59
N ALA A 93 -6.82 -28.72 10.94
CA ALA A 93 -7.00 -28.47 9.52
C ALA A 93 -7.12 -26.98 9.17
N PHE A 94 -7.24 -26.11 10.17
CA PHE A 94 -7.46 -24.67 9.99
C PHE A 94 -6.20 -23.88 10.28
N ALA A 95 -5.96 -22.84 9.49
CA ALA A 95 -4.81 -21.96 9.70
C ALA A 95 -5.03 -21.00 10.88
N TYR A 96 -6.29 -20.73 11.23
CA TYR A 96 -6.65 -19.91 12.37
C TYR A 96 -7.95 -20.38 13.03
N LEU A 97 -7.95 -20.33 14.36
CA LEU A 97 -9.09 -20.61 15.24
C LEU A 97 -9.28 -19.35 16.08
N SER A 98 -10.51 -18.87 16.19
CA SER A 98 -10.84 -17.78 17.12
C SER A 98 -10.57 -18.18 18.57
N GLU A 99 -10.48 -17.20 19.47
CA GLU A 99 -10.21 -17.44 20.90
C GLU A 99 -11.27 -18.34 21.56
N ASP A 100 -12.53 -18.23 21.12
CA ASP A 100 -13.63 -19.07 21.59
C ASP A 100 -13.61 -20.48 20.97
N LYS A 101 -12.69 -20.74 20.02
CA LYS A 101 -12.55 -21.95 19.22
C LYS A 101 -13.81 -22.36 18.45
N LYS A 102 -14.80 -21.47 18.33
CA LYS A 102 -16.04 -21.74 17.60
C LYS A 102 -15.92 -21.36 16.13
N THR A 103 -15.18 -20.31 15.83
CA THR A 103 -14.97 -19.85 14.46
C THR A 103 -13.65 -20.40 13.93
N ARG A 104 -13.76 -21.19 12.86
CA ARG A 104 -12.64 -21.82 12.19
C ARG A 104 -12.42 -21.13 10.85
N HIS A 105 -11.18 -20.74 10.55
CA HIS A 105 -10.85 -19.99 9.35
C HIS A 105 -9.76 -20.67 8.53
N PHE A 106 -9.94 -20.61 7.21
CA PHE A 106 -9.00 -21.10 6.20
C PHE A 106 -8.62 -22.57 6.41
N PRO A 107 -9.54 -23.51 6.13
CA PRO A 107 -9.16 -24.90 6.02
C PRO A 107 -8.08 -25.05 4.94
N TYR A 108 -7.05 -25.83 5.24
CA TYR A 108 -5.94 -26.11 4.32
C TYR A 108 -5.50 -27.58 4.36
N LYS A 109 -6.16 -28.39 5.19
CA LYS A 109 -6.00 -29.85 5.22
C LYS A 109 -7.35 -30.52 5.04
N ASP A 110 -7.32 -31.76 4.57
CA ASP A 110 -8.45 -32.66 4.50
C ASP A 110 -8.81 -33.28 5.87
N GLU A 111 -9.85 -34.11 5.91
CA GLU A 111 -10.32 -34.83 7.11
C GLU A 111 -9.26 -35.78 7.70
N LYS A 112 -8.27 -36.19 6.90
CA LYS A 112 -7.15 -37.05 7.32
C LYS A 112 -5.95 -36.24 7.81
N GLY A 113 -6.03 -34.92 7.79
CA GLY A 113 -4.95 -34.01 8.18
C GLY A 113 -3.85 -33.86 7.13
N LYS A 114 -4.07 -34.31 5.89
CA LYS A 114 -3.15 -34.08 4.77
C LYS A 114 -3.42 -32.71 4.16
N VAL A 115 -2.38 -31.99 3.74
CA VAL A 115 -2.53 -30.72 3.04
C VAL A 115 -3.40 -30.92 1.79
N ASP A 116 -4.42 -30.08 1.68
CA ASP A 116 -5.29 -29.98 0.53
C ASP A 116 -4.89 -28.75 -0.27
N GLY A 117 -4.23 -28.98 -1.42
CA GLY A 117 -3.70 -27.91 -2.24
C GLY A 117 -4.77 -26.97 -2.81
N THR A 118 -6.00 -27.44 -3.03
CA THR A 118 -7.10 -26.60 -3.51
C THR A 118 -7.53 -25.66 -2.39
N HIS A 119 -7.83 -26.19 -1.21
CA HIS A 119 -8.23 -25.37 -0.07
C HIS A 119 -7.13 -24.42 0.42
N LEU A 120 -5.87 -24.85 0.36
CA LEU A 120 -4.72 -24.01 0.67
C LEU A 120 -4.63 -22.77 -0.24
N ARG A 121 -4.79 -22.94 -1.56
CA ARG A 121 -4.80 -21.82 -2.52
C ARG A 121 -5.96 -20.87 -2.27
N ILE A 122 -7.15 -21.41 -2.00
CA ILE A 122 -8.33 -20.62 -1.64
C ILE A 122 -8.04 -19.83 -0.36
N GLY A 123 -7.51 -20.47 0.69
CA GLY A 123 -7.15 -19.84 1.95
C GLY A 123 -6.18 -18.66 1.77
N LEU A 124 -5.11 -18.84 0.99
CA LEU A 124 -4.16 -17.77 0.67
C LEU A 124 -4.83 -16.59 -0.07
N SER A 125 -5.75 -16.88 -1.01
CA SER A 125 -6.46 -15.85 -1.76
C SER A 125 -7.47 -15.07 -0.92
N CYS A 126 -8.18 -15.75 -0.02
CA CYS A 126 -9.24 -15.16 0.79
C CYS A 126 -8.71 -14.37 1.99
N LEU A 127 -7.51 -14.69 2.50
CA LEU A 127 -6.96 -14.11 3.74
C LEU A 127 -7.03 -12.57 3.77
N LYS A 128 -6.68 -11.90 2.66
CA LYS A 128 -6.67 -10.44 2.54
C LYS A 128 -8.06 -9.81 2.72
N ASN A 129 -9.11 -10.54 2.35
CA ASN A 129 -10.49 -10.07 2.32
C ASN A 129 -11.31 -10.47 3.56
N THR A 130 -10.66 -10.96 4.61
CA THR A 130 -11.33 -11.34 5.86
C THR A 130 -11.34 -10.22 6.89
N ASN A 131 -12.29 -10.26 7.81
CA ASN A 131 -12.42 -9.31 8.90
C ASN A 131 -11.84 -9.82 10.24
N ILE A 132 -10.93 -10.80 10.20
CA ILE A 132 -10.23 -11.26 11.42
C ILE A 132 -9.15 -10.24 11.81
N PRO A 133 -8.73 -10.17 13.09
CA PRO A 133 -7.69 -9.24 13.54
C PRO A 133 -6.39 -9.37 12.73
N ALA A 134 -5.64 -8.28 12.57
CA ALA A 134 -4.38 -8.26 11.81
C ALA A 134 -3.37 -9.31 12.32
N ASP A 135 -3.22 -9.43 13.63
CA ASP A 135 -2.37 -10.44 14.28
C ASP A 135 -2.79 -11.86 13.90
N ALA A 136 -4.10 -12.12 13.86
CA ALA A 136 -4.65 -13.40 13.43
C ALA A 136 -4.39 -13.67 11.94
N LYS A 137 -4.51 -12.66 11.06
CA LYS A 137 -4.15 -12.79 9.64
C LYS A 137 -2.68 -13.17 9.48
N ARG A 138 -1.76 -12.57 10.24
CA ARG A 138 -0.33 -12.91 10.19
C ARG A 138 -0.05 -14.33 10.65
N MET A 139 -0.72 -14.80 11.71
CA MET A 139 -0.58 -16.19 12.16
C MET A 139 -1.12 -17.18 11.12
N ALA A 140 -2.32 -16.92 10.59
CA ALA A 140 -2.92 -17.73 9.54
C ALA A 140 -2.03 -17.79 8.29
N LEU A 141 -1.50 -16.64 7.86
CA LEU A 141 -0.60 -16.57 6.72
C LEU A 141 0.62 -17.46 6.92
N LYS A 142 1.30 -17.37 8.08
CA LYS A 142 2.49 -18.19 8.36
C LYS A 142 2.20 -19.67 8.24
N VAL A 143 1.05 -20.12 8.74
CA VAL A 143 0.61 -21.53 8.63
C VAL A 143 0.38 -21.91 7.17
N LEU A 144 -0.36 -21.10 6.41
CA LEU A 144 -0.65 -21.36 5.00
C LEU A 144 0.63 -21.36 4.14
N LEU A 145 1.52 -20.39 4.32
CA LEU A 145 2.79 -20.32 3.59
C LEU A 145 3.69 -21.53 3.90
N ALA A 146 3.77 -21.95 5.17
CA ALA A 146 4.53 -23.14 5.56
C ALA A 146 3.95 -24.42 4.94
N ALA A 147 2.61 -24.55 4.92
CA ALA A 147 1.94 -25.67 4.26
C ALA A 147 2.18 -25.67 2.75
N ALA A 148 2.11 -24.50 2.10
CA ALA A 148 2.33 -24.37 0.66
C ALA A 148 3.77 -24.69 0.27
N GLN A 149 4.74 -24.31 1.10
CA GLN A 149 6.13 -24.67 0.91
C GLN A 149 6.36 -26.18 1.08
N ALA A 150 5.75 -26.79 2.10
CA ALA A 150 5.87 -28.23 2.36
C ALA A 150 5.24 -29.08 1.25
N ASP A 151 4.16 -28.61 0.62
CA ASP A 151 3.45 -29.32 -0.45
C ASP A 151 3.96 -28.95 -1.86
N GLY A 152 4.96 -28.06 -1.96
CA GLY A 152 5.56 -27.64 -3.23
C GLY A 152 4.66 -26.77 -4.12
N ILE A 153 3.63 -26.16 -3.54
CA ILE A 153 2.64 -25.32 -4.25
C ILE A 153 3.18 -23.91 -4.49
N ALA A 154 4.00 -23.37 -3.58
CA ALA A 154 4.54 -22.02 -3.67
C ALA A 154 6.06 -22.02 -3.71
N THR A 155 6.62 -21.22 -4.60
CA THR A 155 8.07 -20.97 -4.64
C THR A 155 8.48 -19.94 -3.58
N THR A 156 9.72 -20.00 -3.11
CA THR A 156 10.27 -19.04 -2.13
C THR A 156 10.09 -17.57 -2.57
N ALA A 157 10.12 -17.30 -3.89
CA ALA A 157 9.92 -15.97 -4.44
C ALA A 157 8.46 -15.48 -4.31
N GLU A 158 7.48 -16.36 -4.51
CA GLU A 158 6.05 -16.03 -4.33
C GLU A 158 5.73 -15.78 -2.85
N LEU A 159 6.33 -16.55 -1.95
CA LEU A 159 6.19 -16.37 -0.51
C LEU A 159 6.74 -15.00 -0.05
N ALA A 160 7.87 -14.55 -0.61
CA ALA A 160 8.46 -13.26 -0.30
C ALA A 160 7.55 -12.08 -0.71
N ASN A 161 6.98 -12.12 -1.91
CA ASN A 161 6.05 -11.08 -2.40
C ASN A 161 4.76 -11.00 -1.57
N ILE A 162 4.23 -12.15 -1.12
CA ILE A 162 3.02 -12.18 -0.30
C ILE A 162 3.29 -11.59 1.10
N ASN A 163 4.44 -11.90 1.69
CA ASN A 163 4.82 -11.37 3.00
C ASN A 163 5.02 -9.84 2.96
N GLU A 164 5.65 -9.33 1.90
CA GLU A 164 5.84 -7.88 1.68
C GLU A 164 4.51 -7.14 1.48
N LEU A 165 3.55 -7.73 0.75
CA LEU A 165 2.23 -7.15 0.54
C LEU A 165 1.39 -7.01 1.81
N ILE A 166 1.62 -7.87 2.80
CA ILE A 166 0.88 -7.84 4.07
C ILE A 166 1.54 -6.88 5.07
N GLU A 167 2.87 -6.84 5.11
CA GLU A 167 3.57 -5.74 5.80
C GLU A 167 3.16 -4.38 5.23
N TYR A 168 2.93 -4.28 3.92
CA TYR A 168 2.44 -3.06 3.27
C TYR A 168 0.97 -2.74 3.60
N SER A 169 0.09 -3.74 3.73
CA SER A 169 -1.30 -3.50 4.15
C SER A 169 -1.41 -3.06 5.62
N ASP A 170 -0.53 -3.56 6.50
CA ASP A 170 -0.47 -3.14 7.91
C ASP A 170 -0.01 -1.67 8.06
N VAL A 171 0.75 -1.10 7.10
CA VAL A 171 1.07 0.34 7.09
C VAL A 171 -0.13 1.21 6.67
N ASN A 172 -1.13 0.62 6.01
CA ASN A 172 -2.39 1.33 5.71
C ASN A 172 -3.49 1.05 6.74
N ASP A 173 -3.37 -0.02 7.53
CA ASP A 173 -4.20 -0.32 8.70
C ASP A 173 -3.49 0.14 10.00
N TYR A 174 -2.95 1.36 9.98
CA TYR A 174 -2.80 2.13 11.23
C TYR A 174 -4.21 2.41 11.75
N SER A 175 -4.80 1.40 12.39
CA SER A 175 -6.03 1.56 13.15
C SER A 175 -5.82 2.70 14.15
N GLU A 176 -6.87 3.47 14.38
CA GLU A 176 -6.89 4.54 15.39
C GLU A 176 -6.43 4.04 16.78
N ASP A 177 -6.38 2.73 17.01
CA ASP A 177 -5.92 2.09 18.25
C ASP A 177 -4.42 2.27 18.53
N THR A 178 -3.55 2.32 17.51
CA THR A 178 -2.14 2.69 17.77
C THR A 178 -2.02 4.16 18.20
N PHE A 179 -3.05 4.96 17.88
CA PHE A 179 -3.24 6.29 18.41
C PHE A 179 -4.02 6.32 19.73
N ALA A 180 -4.76 5.29 20.13
CA ALA A 180 -5.49 5.29 21.40
C ALA A 180 -4.54 5.35 22.61
N ASP A 181 -3.38 4.67 22.54
CA ASP A 181 -2.32 4.77 23.55
C ASP A 181 -1.61 6.14 23.56
N VAL A 182 -1.69 6.89 22.46
CA VAL A 182 -1.14 8.26 22.36
C VAL A 182 -2.22 9.30 22.69
N GLN A 183 -3.49 9.02 22.43
CA GLN A 183 -4.66 9.86 22.73
C GLN A 183 -5.04 9.82 24.21
N SER A 184 -4.67 8.76 24.94
CA SER A 184 -4.78 8.75 26.40
C SER A 184 -3.81 9.74 27.08
N GLN A 185 -2.91 10.36 26.32
CA GLN A 185 -2.18 11.54 26.76
C GLN A 185 -2.95 12.78 26.32
N ASP A 186 -3.65 13.43 27.25
CA ASP A 186 -4.46 14.66 27.10
C ASP A 186 -3.72 15.90 26.54
N ASN A 187 -2.59 15.76 25.84
CA ASN A 187 -1.67 16.85 25.47
C ASN A 187 -1.25 16.86 23.99
N LEU A 188 -1.97 16.17 23.09
CA LEU A 188 -1.70 16.31 21.64
C LEU A 188 -2.29 17.61 21.11
N GLU A 189 -1.44 18.48 20.55
CA GLU A 189 -1.86 19.73 19.93
C GLU A 189 -1.79 19.60 18.39
N SER A 190 -2.74 20.24 17.69
CA SER A 190 -2.68 20.33 16.22
C SER A 190 -1.68 21.40 15.81
N MET A 191 -0.73 21.07 14.94
CA MET A 191 0.32 21.95 14.48
C MET A 191 0.55 21.80 12.97
N THR A 192 0.52 22.91 12.26
CA THR A 192 0.98 22.96 10.86
C THR A 192 2.41 23.48 10.84
N VAL A 193 3.30 22.74 10.18
CA VAL A 193 4.73 23.05 10.07
C VAL A 193 5.05 23.40 8.62
N VAL A 194 5.72 24.53 8.42
CA VAL A 194 6.24 24.91 7.10
C VAL A 194 7.54 24.16 6.83
N LEU A 195 7.64 23.54 5.67
CA LEU A 195 8.76 22.69 5.31
C LEU A 195 9.76 23.39 4.39
N SER A 196 10.97 22.85 4.32
CA SER A 196 12.09 23.50 3.64
C SER A 196 11.84 23.63 2.13
N GLY A 197 12.23 24.77 1.54
CA GLY A 197 12.08 25.10 0.12
C GLY A 197 12.95 24.29 -0.84
N THR A 198 12.97 22.97 -0.68
CA THR A 198 13.55 22.06 -1.67
C THR A 198 12.69 22.12 -2.93
N PRO A 199 13.29 22.17 -4.13
CA PRO A 199 12.50 22.19 -5.36
C PRO A 199 11.64 20.93 -5.50
N ILE A 200 10.35 21.15 -5.70
CA ILE A 200 9.39 20.09 -6.04
C ILE A 200 9.73 19.51 -7.41
N LYS A 201 9.99 18.20 -7.46
CA LYS A 201 10.07 17.45 -8.73
C LYS A 201 8.69 16.93 -9.09
N TRP A 202 8.36 16.91 -10.38
CA TRP A 202 7.08 16.38 -10.84
C TRP A 202 7.19 15.63 -12.16
N GLU A 203 6.28 14.68 -12.37
CA GLU A 203 6.12 13.88 -13.60
C GLU A 203 4.63 13.78 -13.96
N SER A 204 4.30 14.02 -15.24
CA SER A 204 2.93 13.92 -15.73
C SER A 204 2.58 12.47 -16.06
N LEU A 205 1.50 11.94 -15.46
CA LEU A 205 0.99 10.57 -15.67
C LEU A 205 -0.36 10.56 -16.40
N GLY A 206 -0.59 11.55 -17.26
CA GLY A 206 -1.87 11.76 -17.94
C GLY A 206 -2.86 12.52 -17.05
N TYR A 207 -3.77 11.81 -16.38
CA TYR A 207 -4.80 12.41 -15.53
C TYR A 207 -4.31 12.78 -14.12
N ALA A 208 -3.08 12.44 -13.78
CA ALA A 208 -2.46 12.77 -12.50
C ALA A 208 -1.06 13.35 -12.70
N LEU A 209 -0.62 14.15 -11.72
CA LEU A 209 0.75 14.61 -11.59
C LEU A 209 1.38 13.89 -10.41
N ARG A 210 2.48 13.16 -10.64
CA ARG A 210 3.30 12.63 -9.56
C ARG A 210 4.23 13.73 -9.08
N VAL A 211 4.29 13.93 -7.77
CA VAL A 211 5.09 14.97 -7.12
C VAL A 211 6.03 14.33 -6.11
N GLU A 212 7.29 14.74 -6.09
CA GLU A 212 8.35 14.19 -5.23
C GLU A 212 9.20 15.33 -4.65
N SER A 213 9.47 15.30 -3.34
CA SER A 213 10.33 16.29 -2.68
C SER A 213 10.85 15.79 -1.32
N GLU A 214 11.82 16.52 -0.76
CA GLU A 214 12.26 16.36 0.64
C GLU A 214 11.22 17.04 1.53
N LEU A 215 10.47 16.24 2.29
CA LEU A 215 9.47 16.73 3.22
C LEU A 215 10.12 17.42 4.41
N MET A 216 10.94 16.70 5.16
CA MET A 216 11.42 17.16 6.46
C MET A 216 12.77 16.57 6.80
N LYS A 217 13.55 17.28 7.62
CA LYS A 217 14.82 16.81 8.18
C LYS A 217 14.89 17.20 9.66
N PRO A 218 15.84 16.66 10.43
CA PRO A 218 15.97 17.07 11.83
C PRO A 218 16.29 18.57 11.91
N GLY A 219 15.62 19.29 12.82
CA GLY A 219 15.73 20.75 12.89
C GLY A 219 14.70 21.40 13.80
N VAL A 220 14.79 22.73 13.92
CA VAL A 220 13.80 23.55 14.64
C VAL A 220 12.90 24.22 13.60
N TYR A 221 11.60 24.01 13.75
CA TYR A 221 10.59 24.54 12.86
C TYR A 221 9.60 25.40 13.65
N GLN A 222 9.03 26.41 13.01
CA GLN A 222 7.98 27.22 13.60
C GLN A 222 6.62 26.73 13.11
N GLY A 223 5.73 26.42 14.05
CA GLY A 223 4.33 26.13 13.78
C GLY A 223 3.57 27.39 13.37
N ILE A 224 2.42 27.22 12.73
CA ILE A 224 1.50 28.32 12.38
C ILE A 224 0.97 29.11 13.59
N ASP A 225 1.00 28.49 14.76
CA ASP A 225 0.66 29.09 16.04
C ASP A 225 1.83 29.91 16.63
N GLY A 226 2.96 29.99 15.92
CA GLY A 226 4.15 30.71 16.30
C GLY A 226 5.12 29.94 17.20
N ARG A 227 4.77 28.73 17.66
CA ARG A 227 5.64 27.94 18.56
C ARG A 227 6.82 27.34 17.80
N LYS A 228 7.99 27.32 18.44
CA LYS A 228 9.19 26.68 17.89
C LYS A 228 9.30 25.26 18.40
N CYS A 229 9.42 24.31 17.48
CA CYS A 229 9.42 22.88 17.77
C CYS A 229 10.67 22.22 17.17
N ARG A 230 11.41 21.49 17.99
CA ARG A 230 12.59 20.71 17.61
C ARG A 230 12.19 19.29 17.25
N TRP A 231 12.52 18.90 16.03
CA TRP A 231 12.30 17.58 15.46
C TRP A 231 13.62 16.83 15.41
N SER A 232 13.73 15.75 16.18
CA SER A 232 14.92 14.90 16.17
C SER A 232 14.81 13.81 15.11
N ASP A 233 15.95 13.27 14.70
CA ASP A 233 16.02 12.11 13.80
C ASP A 233 15.20 10.92 14.34
N ALA A 234 15.38 10.60 15.63
CA ALA A 234 14.62 9.53 16.28
C ALA A 234 13.09 9.69 16.16
N VAL A 235 12.60 10.93 16.26
CA VAL A 235 11.16 11.24 16.16
C VAL A 235 10.67 11.15 14.72
N LEU A 236 11.46 11.63 13.75
CA LEU A 236 11.11 11.51 12.33
C LEU A 236 11.09 10.04 11.91
N SER A 237 12.16 9.30 12.18
CA SER A 237 12.32 7.89 11.83
C SER A 237 11.25 7.00 12.46
N LYS A 238 10.79 7.32 13.68
CA LYS A 238 9.75 6.53 14.36
C LYS A 238 8.34 6.74 13.78
N TYR A 239 8.01 7.95 13.34
CA TYR A 239 6.61 8.34 13.10
C TYR A 239 6.32 8.80 11.67
N PHE A 240 7.31 8.89 10.77
CA PHE A 240 7.08 9.39 9.40
C PHE A 240 6.03 8.61 8.63
N LYS A 241 5.92 7.29 8.85
CA LYS A 241 4.94 6.42 8.18
C LYS A 241 3.50 6.83 8.43
N THR A 242 3.22 7.63 9.46
CA THR A 242 1.88 8.17 9.73
C THR A 242 1.35 9.07 8.62
N LEU A 243 2.22 9.57 7.72
CA LEU A 243 1.82 10.35 6.54
C LEU A 243 1.37 9.49 5.35
N LEU A 244 1.60 8.16 5.35
CA LEU A 244 1.25 7.35 4.19
C LEU A 244 -0.27 7.33 3.99
N GLY A 245 -0.71 7.49 2.73
CA GLY A 245 -2.13 7.57 2.39
C GLY A 245 -2.82 8.87 2.82
N LYS A 246 -2.12 9.80 3.49
CA LYS A 246 -2.72 11.06 3.94
C LYS A 246 -2.98 12.01 2.77
N PRO A 247 -4.02 12.84 2.87
CA PRO A 247 -4.41 13.74 1.81
C PRO A 247 -3.33 14.76 1.49
N THR A 248 -3.27 15.11 0.22
CA THR A 248 -2.58 16.29 -0.30
C THR A 248 -3.62 17.36 -0.62
N LYS A 249 -3.48 18.53 -0.02
CA LYS A 249 -4.41 19.65 -0.05
C LYS A 249 -3.76 20.86 -0.71
N MET A 250 -4.56 21.70 -1.37
CA MET A 250 -4.15 23.06 -1.74
C MET A 250 -4.70 24.03 -0.70
N PHE A 251 -3.84 24.83 -0.08
CA PHE A 251 -4.27 25.85 0.88
C PHE A 251 -4.21 27.25 0.25
N HIS A 252 -5.24 28.06 0.53
CA HIS A 252 -5.26 29.48 0.17
C HIS A 252 -4.99 30.35 1.40
N LEU A 253 -4.12 31.34 1.18
CA LEU A 253 -3.47 32.32 2.04
C LEU A 253 -4.18 32.95 3.26
N LYS A 254 -5.50 32.86 3.47
CA LYS A 254 -6.19 33.76 4.43
C LYS A 254 -7.33 33.13 5.24
N GLU A 255 -7.11 31.96 5.81
CA GLU A 255 -8.07 31.37 6.77
C GLU A 255 -8.40 32.29 7.97
N ALA A 256 -7.47 33.18 8.37
CA ALA A 256 -7.70 34.12 9.46
C ALA A 256 -8.58 35.33 9.09
N GLU A 257 -8.50 35.85 7.85
CA GLU A 257 -9.29 37.02 7.42
C GLU A 257 -10.70 36.65 6.92
N PHE A 258 -10.93 35.40 6.49
CA PHE A 258 -12.18 35.01 5.81
C PHE A 258 -13.07 34.01 6.58
N LYS A 259 -12.98 33.95 7.92
CA LYS A 259 -13.85 33.09 8.76
C LYS A 259 -15.36 33.24 8.51
N LYS A 260 -15.80 34.31 7.86
CA LYS A 260 -17.23 34.58 7.55
C LYS A 260 -17.62 34.40 6.07
N ASP A 261 -16.65 34.42 5.13
CA ASP A 261 -16.93 34.48 3.69
C ASP A 261 -16.16 33.44 2.85
N LEU A 262 -15.51 32.45 3.47
CA LEU A 262 -14.88 31.37 2.71
C LEU A 262 -15.97 30.57 1.94
N PRO A 263 -15.94 30.52 0.59
CA PRO A 263 -16.55 29.38 -0.07
C PRO A 263 -15.84 28.13 0.48
N LEU A 264 -16.61 27.09 0.81
CA LEU A 264 -16.26 25.80 1.43
C LEU A 264 -15.15 24.96 0.72
N LYS A 265 -14.15 25.58 0.08
CA LYS A 265 -13.15 24.97 -0.79
C LYS A 265 -11.72 24.93 -0.22
N ALA A 266 -11.47 25.52 0.95
CA ALA A 266 -10.23 25.27 1.69
C ALA A 266 -10.21 23.80 2.16
N GLY A 267 -9.09 23.10 1.96
CA GLY A 267 -8.97 21.69 2.33
C GLY A 267 -9.56 20.69 1.33
N LYS A 268 -9.79 21.09 0.07
CA LYS A 268 -10.14 20.11 -0.98
C LYS A 268 -8.99 19.12 -1.14
N ILE A 269 -9.30 17.84 -0.97
CA ILE A 269 -8.36 16.74 -1.17
C ILE A 269 -8.12 16.64 -2.67
N ASN A 270 -6.90 16.97 -3.08
CA ASN A 270 -6.50 17.04 -4.48
C ASN A 270 -5.53 15.91 -4.83
N GLY A 271 -5.16 15.10 -3.83
CA GLY A 271 -4.63 13.76 -4.00
C GLY A 271 -4.09 13.21 -2.70
N PHE A 272 -3.08 12.33 -2.76
CA PHE A 272 -2.64 11.54 -1.61
C PHE A 272 -1.14 11.24 -1.67
N ILE A 273 -0.55 11.07 -0.48
CA ILE A 273 0.82 10.59 -0.32
C ILE A 273 0.82 9.08 -0.60
N THR A 274 1.56 8.66 -1.63
CA THR A 274 1.62 7.27 -2.08
C THR A 274 2.87 6.55 -1.60
N HIS A 275 3.96 7.28 -1.33
CA HIS A 275 5.20 6.69 -0.87
C HIS A 275 5.90 7.62 0.12
N LEU A 276 6.64 7.01 1.03
CA LEU A 276 7.54 7.69 1.95
C LEU A 276 8.86 6.93 2.00
N ALA A 277 9.95 7.67 2.14
CA ALA A 277 11.26 7.11 2.40
C ALA A 277 11.97 7.93 3.47
N GLU A 278 12.71 7.26 4.33
CA GLU A 278 13.65 7.88 5.26
C GLU A 278 15.06 7.60 4.75
N ILE A 279 15.88 8.65 4.61
CA ILE A 279 17.28 8.53 4.18
C ILE A 279 18.12 9.49 5.02
N ASN A 280 18.90 8.96 5.95
CA ASN A 280 19.79 9.72 6.84
C ASN A 280 19.04 10.79 7.67
N GLY A 281 17.92 10.38 8.29
CA GLY A 281 17.02 11.19 9.10
C GLY A 281 16.14 12.15 8.32
N ARG A 282 16.21 12.13 6.98
CA ARG A 282 15.41 12.98 6.10
C ARG A 282 14.24 12.20 5.55
N ILE A 283 13.07 12.82 5.58
CA ILE A 283 11.83 12.25 5.07
C ILE A 283 11.61 12.76 3.66
N PHE A 284 11.48 11.84 2.73
CA PHE A 284 11.10 12.07 1.34
C PHE A 284 9.70 11.51 1.11
N TYR A 285 8.94 12.15 0.24
CA TYR A 285 7.61 11.70 -0.10
C TYR A 285 7.40 11.65 -1.61
N LYS A 286 6.46 10.80 -2.02
CA LYS A 286 5.81 10.88 -3.33
C LYS A 286 4.31 11.04 -3.13
N SER A 287 3.69 11.90 -3.91
CA SER A 287 2.24 12.09 -3.91
C SER A 287 1.69 12.13 -5.32
N LEU A 288 0.38 11.94 -5.43
CA LEU A 288 -0.37 12.18 -6.66
C LEU A 288 -1.22 13.42 -6.48
N VAL A 289 -1.36 14.22 -7.55
CA VAL A 289 -2.26 15.38 -7.63
C VAL A 289 -3.15 15.21 -8.86
N PHE A 290 -4.47 15.24 -8.68
CA PHE A 290 -5.42 14.91 -9.74
C PHE A 290 -6.02 16.13 -10.45
N PRO A 291 -6.54 17.17 -9.77
CA PRO A 291 -7.23 18.25 -10.47
C PRO A 291 -6.28 19.02 -11.40
N GLN A 292 -6.64 19.15 -12.67
CA GLN A 292 -5.77 19.79 -13.69
C GLN A 292 -5.35 21.22 -13.32
N ALA A 293 -6.22 21.98 -12.67
CA ALA A 293 -5.89 23.31 -12.18
C ALA A 293 -4.72 23.25 -11.18
N ASP A 294 -4.77 22.34 -10.22
CA ASP A 294 -3.71 22.17 -9.21
C ASP A 294 -2.42 21.62 -9.82
N GLN A 295 -2.54 20.74 -10.82
CA GLN A 295 -1.36 20.28 -11.56
C GLN A 295 -0.65 21.45 -12.26
N ALA A 296 -1.41 22.37 -12.88
CA ALA A 296 -0.84 23.56 -13.52
C ALA A 296 -0.14 24.46 -12.50
N LEU A 297 -0.71 24.56 -11.29
CA LEU A 297 -0.12 25.29 -10.17
C LEU A 297 1.22 24.67 -9.75
N VAL A 298 1.29 23.36 -9.48
CA VAL A 298 2.55 22.68 -9.13
C VAL A 298 3.60 22.84 -10.24
N LYS A 299 3.20 22.71 -11.52
CA LYS A 299 4.09 22.89 -12.68
C LYS A 299 4.70 24.28 -12.78
N SER A 300 4.05 25.32 -12.23
CA SER A 300 4.56 26.69 -12.24
C SER A 300 5.80 26.90 -11.36
N GLY A 301 6.05 25.99 -10.40
CA GLY A 301 7.19 26.07 -9.48
C GLY A 301 7.06 27.13 -8.38
N ASN A 302 5.93 27.84 -8.28
CA ASN A 302 5.73 28.95 -7.33
C ASN A 302 5.11 28.52 -5.98
N TYR A 303 5.24 27.26 -5.59
CA TYR A 303 4.62 26.72 -4.38
C TYR A 303 5.66 26.17 -3.41
N LYS A 304 5.32 26.23 -2.13
CA LYS A 304 6.04 25.61 -1.01
C LYS A 304 5.20 24.50 -0.42
N GLU A 305 5.86 23.50 0.14
CA GLU A 305 5.22 22.47 0.93
C GLU A 305 5.07 22.86 2.40
N SER A 306 3.94 22.51 2.98
CA SER A 306 3.75 22.45 4.43
C SER A 306 3.11 21.13 4.83
N MET A 307 3.33 20.74 6.07
CA MET A 307 2.78 19.51 6.65
C MET A 307 1.84 19.87 7.79
N GLU A 308 0.67 19.27 7.77
CA GLU A 308 -0.28 19.30 8.88
C GLU A 308 -0.03 18.07 9.75
N ALA A 309 0.17 18.26 11.06
CA ALA A 309 0.42 17.18 12.00
C ALA A 309 -0.23 17.41 13.36
N ARG A 310 -0.54 16.34 14.09
CA ARG A 310 -0.74 16.43 15.55
C ARG A 310 0.58 16.13 16.24
N VAL A 311 0.97 16.92 17.23
CA VAL A 311 2.25 16.77 17.92
C VAL A 311 2.06 16.71 19.43
N GLY A 312 2.83 15.83 20.07
CA GLY A 312 3.04 15.86 21.52
C GLY A 312 4.34 16.60 21.82
N LEU A 313 4.25 17.68 22.58
CA LEU A 313 5.37 18.58 22.86
C LEU A 313 5.88 18.41 24.30
N SER A 314 7.18 18.58 24.51
CA SER A 314 7.73 18.80 25.85
C SER A 314 7.38 20.20 26.37
N LYS A 315 7.68 20.44 27.66
CA LYS A 315 7.89 21.81 28.15
C LYS A 315 8.97 22.49 27.30
N SER A 316 8.81 23.79 27.07
CA SER A 316 9.82 24.58 26.37
C SER A 316 11.12 24.63 27.15
N ASP A 317 12.24 24.67 26.43
CA ASP A 317 13.54 24.98 27.00
C ASP A 317 13.68 26.50 27.27
N ALA A 318 14.82 26.91 27.82
CA ALA A 318 15.11 28.32 28.13
C ALA A 318 15.06 29.26 26.91
N SER A 319 15.11 28.71 25.69
CA SER A 319 15.00 29.47 24.43
C SER A 319 13.57 29.51 23.87
N GLY A 320 12.60 28.92 24.57
CA GLY A 320 11.22 28.82 24.12
C GLY A 320 10.99 27.73 23.06
N VAL A 321 11.93 26.79 22.90
CA VAL A 321 11.80 25.68 21.94
C VAL A 321 11.26 24.43 22.63
N HIS A 322 10.24 23.83 22.03
CA HIS A 322 9.64 22.58 22.49
C HIS A 322 10.24 21.39 21.73
N ASP A 323 10.56 20.29 22.40
CA ASP A 323 10.88 19.06 21.69
C ASP A 323 9.59 18.34 21.28
N VAL A 324 9.51 17.92 20.02
CA VAL A 324 8.48 16.98 19.59
C VAL A 324 8.83 15.59 20.14
N LYS A 325 7.89 14.94 20.83
CA LYS A 325 8.06 13.59 21.39
C LYS A 325 7.33 12.53 20.57
N VAL A 326 6.19 12.91 20.00
CA VAL A 326 5.34 12.07 19.15
C VAL A 326 4.67 12.95 18.11
N TRP A 327 4.39 12.42 16.92
CA TRP A 327 3.56 13.10 15.95
C TRP A 327 2.72 12.16 15.08
N SER A 328 1.67 12.73 14.48
CA SER A 328 0.80 12.11 13.49
C SER A 328 0.68 13.01 12.28
N GLY A 329 1.10 12.55 11.11
CA GLY A 329 0.83 13.24 9.85
C GLY A 329 -0.66 13.25 9.53
N LEU A 330 -1.23 14.44 9.30
CA LEU A 330 -2.63 14.61 8.88
C LEU A 330 -2.76 14.91 7.39
N GLY A 331 -1.73 15.48 6.77
CA GLY A 331 -1.71 15.75 5.34
C GLY A 331 -0.55 16.63 4.90
N LEU A 332 -0.40 16.73 3.59
CA LEU A 332 0.50 17.66 2.92
C LEU A 332 -0.30 18.80 2.33
N ALA A 333 0.26 19.99 2.37
CA ALA A 333 -0.32 21.21 1.87
C ALA A 333 0.64 21.85 0.86
N TYR A 334 0.15 22.20 -0.33
CA TYR A 334 0.85 23.09 -1.24
C TYR A 334 0.32 24.51 -1.04
N THR A 335 1.22 25.46 -0.81
CA THR A 335 0.87 26.85 -0.51
C THR A 335 1.83 27.83 -1.21
N ASP A 336 1.31 28.96 -1.68
CA ASP A 336 2.08 30.04 -2.30
C ASP A 336 2.79 30.92 -1.26
N THR A 337 2.30 30.92 -0.02
CA THR A 337 2.85 31.70 1.09
C THR A 337 3.06 30.77 2.27
N PRO A 338 4.30 30.59 2.74
CA PRO A 338 4.53 29.76 3.90
C PRO A 338 3.68 30.31 5.05
N ALA A 339 3.03 29.42 5.80
CA ALA A 339 2.14 29.80 6.89
C ALA A 339 2.86 30.50 8.07
N VAL A 340 4.17 30.73 7.94
CA VAL A 340 4.99 31.59 8.78
C VAL A 340 5.91 32.42 7.86
N GLY A 341 6.08 33.70 8.17
CA GLY A 341 7.04 34.56 7.48
C GLY A 341 8.42 33.92 7.39
N THR A 342 9.17 34.23 6.35
CA THR A 342 10.45 33.64 5.93
C THR A 342 11.62 33.77 6.92
N GLU A 343 11.41 33.63 8.24
CA GLU A 343 12.48 33.37 9.19
C GLU A 343 12.91 31.90 9.06
N GLY A 344 13.67 31.64 8.00
CA GLY A 344 14.42 30.40 7.88
C GLY A 344 15.39 30.32 9.04
N VAL A 345 15.10 29.48 10.04
CA VAL A 345 16.12 28.99 10.95
C VAL A 345 16.60 27.65 10.42
N VAL A 346 17.40 27.69 9.37
CA VAL A 346 18.40 26.65 9.14
C VAL A 346 19.50 26.92 10.17
N THR A 347 19.53 26.12 11.22
CA THR A 347 20.63 26.10 12.19
C THR A 347 21.87 25.56 11.50
N ASP A 348 22.66 26.44 10.88
CA ASP A 348 24.10 26.20 10.81
C ASP A 348 24.58 25.99 12.27
N PRO A 349 25.06 24.80 12.64
CA PRO A 349 25.53 24.53 14.00
C PRO A 349 26.61 25.51 14.45
N VAL A 350 27.40 26.04 13.50
CA VAL A 350 28.49 26.99 13.74
C VAL A 350 27.94 28.39 14.06
N ALA A 351 26.84 28.79 13.41
CA ALA A 351 26.20 30.07 13.67
C ALA A 351 25.48 30.11 15.04
N LEU A 352 24.96 28.97 15.50
CA LEU A 352 24.31 28.85 16.81
C LEU A 352 25.32 28.94 17.97
N ALA A 353 26.51 28.34 17.83
CA ALA A 353 27.58 28.43 18.82
C ALA A 353 28.07 29.88 19.04
N ARG A 354 28.23 30.65 17.94
CA ARG A 354 28.64 32.07 18.00
C ARG A 354 27.59 32.98 18.65
N LYS A 355 26.30 32.69 18.48
CA LYS A 355 25.21 33.51 19.04
C LYS A 355 24.96 33.25 20.52
N LEU A 356 25.41 32.11 21.03
CA LEU A 356 25.25 31.67 22.42
C LEU A 356 26.44 31.99 23.33
N ASN A 357 27.46 32.73 22.85
CA ASN A 357 28.70 32.98 23.61
C ASN A 357 29.36 31.70 24.14
N MET A 358 29.24 30.59 23.42
CA MET A 358 30.01 29.39 23.76
C MET A 358 31.47 29.62 23.37
N PRO A 359 32.43 29.33 24.25
CA PRO A 359 33.85 29.46 23.91
C PRO A 359 34.17 28.55 22.72
N ASP A 360 34.96 29.05 21.77
CA ASP A 360 35.44 28.25 20.65
C ASP A 360 36.11 26.97 21.18
N PRO A 361 35.89 25.81 20.52
CA PRO A 361 36.60 24.59 20.92
C PRO A 361 38.10 24.85 20.87
N PRO A 362 38.87 24.37 21.87
CA PRO A 362 40.29 24.66 21.95
C PRO A 362 40.96 24.25 20.64
N SER A 363 41.67 25.20 20.01
CA SER A 363 42.50 24.97 18.84
C SER A 363 43.70 24.12 19.26
N GLY A 364 43.48 22.81 19.36
CA GLY A 364 44.54 21.84 19.50
C GLY A 364 45.35 21.82 18.21
N ASN A 365 46.49 22.49 18.21
CA ASN A 365 47.53 22.15 17.24
C ASN A 365 47.90 20.68 17.46
N PRO A 366 47.99 19.87 16.39
CA PRO A 366 48.47 18.49 16.53
C PRO A 366 49.90 18.51 17.09
N PRO A 367 50.23 17.57 17.99
CA PRO A 367 51.58 17.47 18.56
C PRO A 367 52.59 17.22 17.44
N ALA A 368 53.75 17.88 17.59
CA ALA A 368 54.88 17.84 16.66
C ALA A 368 55.55 16.46 16.57
#